data_AF-A0A960KFI8-F1
#
_entry.id   AF-A0A960KFI8-F1
#
_cell.length_a   1.000
_cell.length_b   1.000
_cell.length_c   1.000
_cell.angle_alpha   90.00
_cell.angle_beta   90.00
_cell.angle_gamma   90.00
#
_symmetry.space_group_name_H-M   'P 1'
#
loop_
_entity.id
_entity.type
_entity.pdbx_description
1 polymer ?
#
loop_
_entity_poly.entity_id
_entity_poly.type
_entity_poly.pdbx_seq_one_letter_code
_entity_poly.pdbx_strand_id
1 'polypeptide(L)'
;MMMTEHEIEQRDSQRNLNQELLGDLAVLRTGNVNLRTFEVDVPMIVGARHAMGLSQREFSRILNVSVRTLQDWEQGRRSPTGPAQSLIKIAIKRPEVLKEIFVSYP
;
A
#
# COMPACT_ATOMS: atom_id res chain seq x y z
N MET A 1 -6.64 -29.03 15.03
CA MET A 1 -5.68 -29.12 16.15
C MET A 1 -4.51 -28.20 15.83
N MET A 2 -3.98 -27.45 16.80
CA MET A 2 -2.70 -26.75 16.59
C MET A 2 -1.58 -27.79 16.58
N MET A 3 -0.68 -27.69 15.61
CA MET A 3 0.51 -28.55 15.53
C MET A 3 1.45 -28.22 16.69
N THR A 4 2.13 -29.23 17.20
CA THR A 4 3.22 -29.09 18.18
C THR A 4 4.47 -28.53 17.50
N GLU A 5 5.37 -27.94 18.28
CA GLU A 5 6.63 -27.35 17.78
C GLU A 5 7.49 -28.36 17.02
N HIS A 6 7.55 -29.60 17.51
CA HIS A 6 8.27 -30.69 16.84
C HIS A 6 7.65 -31.04 15.47
N GLU A 7 6.32 -31.06 15.37
CA GLU A 7 5.64 -31.32 14.09
C GLU A 7 5.86 -30.19 13.08
N ILE A 8 6.02 -28.94 13.56
CA ILE A 8 6.34 -27.79 12.71
C ILE A 8 7.78 -27.90 12.18
N GLU A 9 8.75 -28.20 13.04
CA GLU A 9 10.15 -28.38 12.64
C GLU A 9 10.32 -29.52 11.63
N GLN A 10 9.68 -30.67 11.87
CA GLN A 10 9.72 -31.80 10.95
C GLN A 10 9.11 -31.44 9.60
N ARG A 11 7.96 -30.76 9.58
CA ARG A 11 7.33 -30.26 8.36
C ARG A 11 8.26 -29.31 7.61
N ASP A 12 8.80 -28.31 8.27
CA ASP A 12 9.60 -27.26 7.64
C ASP A 12 10.97 -27.79 7.16
N SER A 13 11.53 -28.82 7.83
CA SER A 13 12.76 -29.50 7.41
C SER A 13 12.64 -30.26 6.07
N GLN A 14 11.43 -30.72 5.74
CA GLN A 14 11.13 -31.45 4.52
C GLN A 14 10.52 -30.56 3.43
N ARG A 15 10.26 -29.28 3.74
CA ARG A 15 9.55 -28.36 2.87
C ARG A 15 10.50 -27.65 1.90
N ASN A 16 10.23 -27.74 0.60
CA ASN A 16 10.96 -26.96 -0.40
C ASN A 16 10.12 -25.78 -0.87
N LEU A 17 10.27 -24.64 -0.18
CA LEU A 17 9.50 -23.42 -0.46
C LEU A 17 9.65 -22.93 -1.91
N ASN A 18 10.83 -23.11 -2.51
CA ASN A 18 11.09 -22.69 -3.89
C ASN A 18 10.26 -23.52 -4.89
N GLN A 19 10.16 -24.84 -4.69
CA GLN A 19 9.35 -25.71 -5.55
C GLN A 19 7.86 -25.44 -5.40
N GLU A 20 7.39 -25.22 -4.18
CA GLU A 20 6.00 -24.84 -3.92
C GLU A 20 5.64 -23.52 -4.62
N LEU A 21 6.48 -22.49 -4.44
CA LEU A 21 6.25 -21.19 -5.07
C LEU A 21 6.24 -21.29 -6.60
N LEU A 22 7.15 -22.06 -7.19
CA LEU A 22 7.17 -22.30 -8.64
C LEU A 22 5.90 -23.03 -9.12
N GLY A 23 5.41 -23.99 -8.34
CA GLY A 23 4.13 -24.67 -8.60
C GLY A 23 2.96 -23.71 -8.58
N ASP A 24 2.87 -22.87 -7.55
CA ASP A 24 1.82 -21.86 -7.41
C ASP A 24 1.83 -20.86 -8.57
N LEU A 25 3.01 -20.38 -8.97
CA LEU A 25 3.17 -19.49 -10.12
C LEU A 25 2.75 -20.15 -11.45
N ALA A 26 3.03 -21.45 -11.62
CA ALA A 26 2.59 -22.19 -12.79
C ALA A 26 1.07 -22.29 -12.85
N VAL A 27 0.41 -22.57 -11.72
CA VAL A 27 -1.05 -22.59 -11.60
C VAL A 27 -1.64 -21.20 -11.90
N LEU A 28 -1.08 -20.13 -11.33
CA LEU A 28 -1.45 -18.73 -11.63
C LEU A 28 -1.36 -18.40 -13.12
N ARG A 29 -0.33 -18.86 -13.81
CA ARG A 29 -0.15 -18.64 -15.25
C ARG A 29 -1.22 -19.34 -16.09
N THR A 30 -1.77 -20.47 -15.65
CA THR A 30 -2.85 -21.17 -16.39
C THR A 30 -4.21 -20.49 -16.28
N GLY A 31 -4.38 -19.47 -15.43
CA GLY A 31 -5.65 -18.75 -15.25
C GLY A 31 -6.75 -19.55 -14.52
N ASN A 32 -6.56 -20.85 -14.31
CA ASN A 32 -7.49 -21.73 -13.62
C ASN A 32 -7.28 -21.72 -12.10
N VAL A 33 -7.20 -20.52 -11.51
CA VAL A 33 -6.98 -20.38 -10.08
C VAL A 33 -8.19 -19.69 -9.47
N ASN A 34 -8.83 -20.38 -8.54
CA ASN A 34 -9.92 -19.82 -7.77
C ASN A 34 -9.32 -18.93 -6.66
N LEU A 35 -8.84 -17.75 -7.07
CA LEU A 35 -8.25 -16.78 -6.16
C LEU A 35 -9.33 -16.17 -5.30
N ARG A 36 -9.10 -16.14 -3.98
CA ARG A 36 -9.89 -15.30 -3.09
C ARG A 36 -9.58 -13.84 -3.43
N THR A 37 -10.49 -13.20 -4.12
CA THR A 37 -10.45 -11.75 -4.32
C THR A 37 -10.96 -11.06 -3.06
N PHE A 38 -10.16 -10.15 -2.53
CA PHE A 38 -10.59 -9.24 -1.47
C PHE A 38 -10.76 -7.86 -2.10
N GLU A 39 -11.95 -7.28 -1.95
CA GLU A 39 -12.13 -5.86 -2.22
C GLU A 39 -11.44 -5.09 -1.09
N VAL A 40 -10.32 -4.44 -1.42
CA VAL A 40 -9.59 -3.59 -0.48
C VAL A 40 -10.04 -2.15 -0.73
N ASP A 41 -10.68 -1.54 0.27
CA ASP A 41 -10.94 -0.11 0.24
C ASP A 41 -9.61 0.64 0.40
N VAL A 42 -9.13 1.22 -0.70
CA VAL A 42 -7.86 1.95 -0.73
C VAL A 42 -8.11 3.38 -0.27
N PRO A 43 -7.49 3.85 0.83
CA PRO A 43 -7.68 5.21 1.29
C PRO A 43 -7.36 6.22 0.20
N MET A 44 -8.25 7.20 0.00
CA MET A 44 -8.15 8.21 -1.07
C MET A 44 -6.78 8.91 -1.18
N ILE A 45 -6.09 9.02 -0.04
CA ILE A 45 -4.77 9.65 0.08
C ILE A 45 -3.67 8.89 -0.68
N VAL A 46 -3.79 7.57 -0.81
CA VAL A 46 -2.89 6.75 -1.63
C VAL A 46 -3.01 7.18 -3.08
N GLY A 47 -4.25 7.25 -3.59
CA GLY A 47 -4.52 7.72 -4.95
C GLY A 47 -4.00 9.14 -5.20
N ALA A 48 -4.18 10.05 -4.24
CA ALA A 48 -3.67 11.42 -4.33
C ALA A 48 -2.14 11.47 -4.48
N ARG A 49 -1.41 10.72 -3.65
CA ARG A 49 0.06 10.66 -3.72
C ARG A 49 0.54 10.09 -5.06
N HIS A 50 -0.11 9.01 -5.51
CA HIS A 50 0.24 8.37 -6.78
C HIS A 50 -0.08 9.27 -7.99
N ALA A 51 -1.19 10.02 -7.98
CA ALA A 51 -1.51 11.00 -9.01
C ALA A 51 -0.46 12.11 -9.12
N MET A 52 0.18 12.47 -8.00
CA MET A 52 1.29 13.42 -8.00
C MET A 52 2.64 12.79 -8.40
N GLY A 53 2.77 11.46 -8.39
CA GLY A 53 4.02 10.77 -8.70
C GLY A 53 5.08 10.90 -7.60
N LEU A 54 4.66 11.08 -6.36
CA LEU A 54 5.55 11.40 -5.23
C LEU A 54 5.77 10.21 -4.30
N SER A 55 6.96 10.18 -3.68
CA SER A 55 7.22 9.31 -2.54
C SER A 55 6.42 9.75 -1.31
N GLN A 56 6.28 8.86 -0.32
CA GLN A 56 5.63 9.22 0.95
C GLN A 56 6.33 10.41 1.63
N ARG A 57 7.66 10.47 1.54
CA ARG A 57 8.44 11.54 2.16
C ARG A 57 8.20 12.89 1.48
N GLU A 58 8.12 12.93 0.16
CA GLU A 58 7.86 14.18 -0.57
C GLU A 58 6.43 14.64 -0.33
N PHE A 59 5.46 13.72 -0.42
CA PHE A 59 4.07 14.07 -0.22
C PHE A 59 3.76 14.51 1.21
N SER A 60 4.43 13.93 2.22
CA SER A 60 4.27 14.38 3.61
C SER A 60 4.78 15.81 3.82
N ARG A 61 5.82 16.25 3.10
CA ARG A 61 6.29 17.65 3.14
C ARG A 61 5.23 18.60 2.56
N ILE A 62 4.62 18.25 1.43
CA ILE A 62 3.55 19.05 0.80
C ILE A 62 2.35 19.19 1.74
N LEU A 63 1.94 18.11 2.39
CA LEU A 63 0.84 18.12 3.34
C LEU A 63 1.21 18.72 4.70
N ASN A 64 2.48 19.07 4.92
CA ASN A 64 3.05 19.53 6.17
C ASN A 64 2.72 18.61 7.37
N VAL A 65 2.95 17.30 7.18
CA VAL A 65 2.77 16.27 8.22
C VAL A 65 3.99 15.37 8.31
N SER A 66 4.12 14.64 9.42
CA SER A 66 5.16 13.62 9.54
C SER A 66 4.90 12.46 8.56
N VAL A 67 5.96 11.79 8.11
CA VAL A 67 5.85 10.56 7.30
C VAL A 67 5.03 9.50 8.04
N ARG A 68 5.19 9.41 9.37
CA ARG A 68 4.42 8.51 10.25
C ARG A 68 2.91 8.80 10.13
N THR A 69 2.51 10.07 10.14
CA THR A 69 1.12 10.49 10.00
C THR A 69 0.55 10.09 8.63
N LEU A 70 1.30 10.33 7.56
CA LEU A 70 0.90 9.92 6.21
C LEU A 70 0.72 8.39 6.12
N GLN A 71 1.64 7.62 6.70
CA GLN A 71 1.55 6.15 6.73
C GLN A 71 0.35 5.66 7.53
N ASP A 72 0.02 6.29 8.65
CA ASP A 72 -1.18 5.95 9.42
C ASP A 72 -2.46 6.21 8.62
N TRP A 73 -2.46 7.23 7.76
CA TRP A 73 -3.57 7.51 6.84
C TRP A 73 -3.64 6.53 5.68
N GLU A 74 -2.52 6.25 5.00
CA GLU A 74 -2.46 5.31 3.88
C GLU A 74 -2.79 3.87 4.29
N GLN A 75 -2.53 3.51 5.55
CA GLN A 75 -2.83 2.18 6.10
C GLN A 75 -4.18 2.13 6.83
N GLY A 76 -4.97 3.20 6.79
CA GLY A 76 -6.31 3.26 7.39
C GLY A 76 -6.36 3.25 8.92
N ARG A 77 -5.21 3.35 9.61
CA ARG A 77 -5.16 3.44 11.09
C ARG A 77 -5.73 4.75 11.62
N ARG A 78 -5.62 5.81 10.84
CA ARG A 78 -6.17 7.14 11.14
C ARG A 78 -6.76 7.74 9.87
N SER A 79 -7.57 8.78 10.03
CA SER A 79 -8.11 9.55 8.90
C SER A 79 -7.56 10.98 8.89
N PRO A 80 -7.36 11.58 7.71
CA PRO A 80 -7.05 13.00 7.59
C PRO A 80 -8.20 13.86 8.09
N THR A 81 -7.90 15.03 8.64
CA THR A 81 -8.89 16.00 9.16
C THR A 81 -9.19 17.10 8.13
N GLY A 82 -10.25 17.89 8.34
CA GLY A 82 -10.87 18.79 7.35
C GLY A 82 -9.94 19.50 6.33
N PRO A 83 -8.92 20.26 6.76
CA PRO A 83 -8.00 20.91 5.82
C PRO A 83 -7.18 19.91 5.00
N ALA A 84 -6.65 18.87 5.63
CA ALA A 84 -5.90 17.81 4.95
C ALA A 84 -6.78 17.06 3.94
N GLN A 85 -8.04 16.75 4.28
CA GLN A 85 -8.99 16.15 3.32
C GLN A 85 -9.23 17.03 2.09
N SER A 86 -9.35 18.34 2.30
CA SER A 86 -9.55 19.30 1.20
C SER A 86 -8.31 19.34 0.29
N LEU A 87 -7.11 19.37 0.87
CA LEU A 87 -5.86 19.34 0.13
C LEU A 87 -5.67 18.03 -0.65
N ILE A 88 -6.02 16.89 -0.05
CA ILE A 88 -6.00 15.58 -0.71
C ILE A 88 -6.97 15.55 -1.90
N LYS A 89 -8.17 16.13 -1.77
CA LYS A 89 -9.12 16.24 -2.90
C LYS A 89 -8.55 17.10 -4.04
N ILE A 90 -7.84 18.18 -3.71
CA ILE A 90 -7.15 19.01 -4.71
C ILE A 90 -6.03 18.21 -5.39
N ALA A 91 -5.23 17.47 -4.62
CA ALA A 91 -4.17 16.61 -5.14
C ALA A 91 -4.68 15.54 -6.14
N ILE A 92 -5.91 15.04 -5.93
CA ILE A 92 -6.56 14.10 -6.86
C ILE A 92 -7.08 14.82 -8.11
N LYS A 93 -7.80 15.94 -7.94
CA LYS A 93 -8.51 16.60 -9.04
C LYS A 93 -7.62 17.48 -9.92
N ARG A 94 -6.66 18.17 -9.31
CA ARG A 94 -5.82 19.21 -9.93
C ARG A 94 -4.38 19.10 -9.38
N PRO A 95 -3.70 17.95 -9.59
CA PRO A 95 -2.36 17.72 -9.04
C PRO A 95 -1.32 18.76 -9.49
N GLU A 96 -1.49 19.35 -10.67
CA GLU A 96 -0.60 20.36 -11.23
C GLU A 96 -0.53 21.63 -10.38
N VAL A 97 -1.63 22.03 -9.72
CA VAL A 97 -1.65 23.20 -8.83
C VAL A 97 -0.72 22.99 -7.64
N LEU A 98 -0.73 21.80 -7.05
CA LEU A 98 0.15 21.49 -5.92
C LEU A 98 1.60 21.29 -6.35
N LYS A 99 1.84 20.78 -7.56
CA LYS A 99 3.19 20.72 -8.13
C LYS A 99 3.76 22.11 -8.35
N GLU A 100 2.98 23.02 -8.92
CA GLU A 100 3.38 24.42 -9.13
C GLU A 100 3.73 25.11 -7.81
N ILE A 101 2.89 24.97 -6.78
CA ILE A 101 3.09 25.66 -5.50
C ILE A 101 4.24 25.05 -4.69
N PHE A 102 4.31 23.72 -4.59
CA PHE A 102 5.16 23.05 -3.59
C PHE A 102 6.35 22.27 -4.17
N VAL A 103 6.39 22.02 -5.48
CA VAL A 103 7.52 21.35 -6.14
C VAL A 103 8.40 22.34 -6.90
N SER A 104 7.84 23.46 -7.35
CA SER A 104 8.57 24.48 -8.12
C SER A 104 9.10 25.68 -7.30
N TYR A 105 8.76 25.81 -6.03
CA TYR A 105 9.31 26.85 -5.16
C TYR A 105 10.11 26.22 -4.00
N PRO A 106 11.44 26.48 -3.91
CA PRO A 106 12.28 26.00 -2.81
C PRO A 106 12.01 26.71 -1.48
#